data_AF-A0A8J8G2R5-F1
#
_entry.id   AF-A0A8J8G2R5-F1
#
_cell.length_a   1.000
_cell.length_b   1.000
_cell.length_c   1.000
_cell.angle_alpha   90.00
_cell.angle_beta   90.00
_cell.angle_gamma   90.00
#
_symmetry.space_group_name_H-M   'P 1'
#
loop_
_entity.id
_entity.type
_entity.pdbx_description
1 polymer ?
#
loop_
_entity_poly.entity_id
_entity_poly.type
_entity_poly.pdbx_seq_one_letter_code
_entity_poly.pdbx_strand_id
1 'polypeptide(L)'
;MILEIISGIYALIVGAGMIGIWIILLITKQVPEIKTAPIDISLHITAEYLTGLLSILSGILLLVNITWAGILFIVSLGMVIYAVINAGGYYGQKKEWSFVILFGVLFISAVILLIFNILQIV
;
A
#
# COMPACT_ATOMS: atom_id res chain seq x y z
N MET A 1 -13.70 -16.11 6.48
CA MET A 1 -14.83 -15.16 6.54
C MET A 1 -14.51 -13.86 7.28
N ILE A 2 -14.36 -13.82 8.62
CA ILE A 2 -14.10 -12.53 9.32
C ILE A 2 -12.75 -11.92 8.92
N LEU A 3 -11.68 -12.73 8.86
CA LEU A 3 -10.35 -12.26 8.46
C LEU A 3 -10.34 -11.70 7.03
N GLU A 4 -10.97 -12.39 6.08
CA GLU A 4 -11.09 -11.94 4.68
C GLU A 4 -11.79 -10.60 4.56
N ILE A 5 -12.83 -10.36 5.37
CA ILE A 5 -13.53 -9.06 5.40
C ILE A 5 -12.59 -7.96 5.91
N ILE A 6 -11.89 -8.20 7.03
CA ILE A 6 -10.96 -7.22 7.61
C ILE A 6 -9.81 -6.93 6.63
N SER A 7 -9.20 -7.98 6.07
CA SER A 7 -8.15 -7.88 5.06
C SER A 7 -8.63 -7.15 3.81
N GLY A 8 -9.85 -7.43 3.35
CA GLY A 8 -10.44 -6.81 2.17
C GLY A 8 -10.66 -5.31 2.36
N ILE A 9 -11.27 -4.92 3.48
CA ILE A 9 -11.48 -3.50 3.83
C ILE A 9 -10.14 -2.78 3.97
N TYR A 10 -9.17 -3.39 4.64
CA TYR A 10 -7.82 -2.83 4.78
C TYR A 10 -7.18 -2.56 3.42
N ALA A 11 -7.21 -3.55 2.51
CA ALA A 11 -6.63 -3.44 1.18
C ALA A 11 -7.29 -2.32 0.35
N LEU A 12 -8.63 -2.22 0.43
CA LEU A 12 -9.37 -1.15 -0.24
C LEU A 12 -8.97 0.24 0.26
N ILE A 13 -8.92 0.43 1.58
CA ILE A 13 -8.56 1.72 2.19
C ILE A 13 -7.15 2.12 1.81
N VAL A 14 -6.18 1.21 1.97
CA VAL A 14 -4.77 1.49 1.67
C VAL A 14 -4.58 1.73 0.17
N GLY A 15 -5.12 0.87 -0.68
CA GLY A 15 -4.95 1.01 -2.12
C GLY A 15 -5.61 2.28 -2.68
N ALA A 16 -6.82 2.61 -2.23
CA ALA A 16 -7.47 3.86 -2.59
C ALA A 16 -6.70 5.08 -2.06
N GLY A 17 -6.18 5.00 -0.85
CA GLY A 17 -5.34 6.05 -0.25
C GLY A 17 -4.06 6.30 -1.05
N MET A 18 -3.35 5.24 -1.47
CA MET A 18 -2.14 5.34 -2.28
C MET A 18 -2.41 5.99 -3.65
N ILE A 19 -3.47 5.55 -4.34
CA ILE A 19 -3.84 6.15 -5.63
C ILE A 19 -4.25 7.61 -5.43
N GLY A 20 -5.10 7.89 -4.42
CA GLY A 20 -5.60 9.22 -4.13
C GLY A 20 -4.49 10.22 -3.81
N ILE A 21 -3.52 9.86 -2.97
CA ILE A 21 -2.44 10.76 -2.60
C ILE A 21 -1.56 11.12 -3.79
N TRP A 22 -1.22 10.16 -4.65
CA TRP A 22 -0.44 10.44 -5.87
C TRP A 22 -1.17 11.34 -6.84
N ILE A 23 -2.47 11.12 -7.05
CA ILE A 23 -3.29 11.99 -7.89
C ILE A 23 -3.23 13.43 -7.34
N ILE A 24 -3.41 13.62 -6.04
CA ILE A 24 -3.35 14.94 -5.40
C ILE A 24 -1.96 15.57 -5.57
N LEU A 25 -0.88 14.85 -5.29
CA LEU A 25 0.49 15.36 -5.40
C LEU A 25 0.85 15.77 -6.83
N LEU A 26 0.41 14.99 -7.82
CA LEU A 26 0.64 15.28 -9.24
C LEU A 26 -0.14 16.51 -9.70
N ILE A 27 -1.43 16.60 -9.36
CA ILE A 27 -2.28 17.75 -9.74
C ILE A 27 -1.80 19.04 -9.07
N THR A 28 -1.41 18.96 -7.80
CA THR A 28 -0.89 20.11 -7.02
C THR A 28 0.56 20.45 -7.34
N LYS A 29 1.22 19.70 -8.23
CA LYS A 29 2.62 19.90 -8.63
C LYS A 29 3.60 19.87 -7.44
N GLN A 30 3.30 19.05 -6.44
CA GLN A 30 4.11 18.89 -5.22
C GLN A 30 5.21 17.84 -5.35
N VAL A 31 5.50 17.40 -6.59
CA VAL A 31 6.53 16.41 -6.91
C VAL A 31 7.64 17.07 -7.74
N PRO A 32 8.58 17.81 -7.10
CA PRO A 32 9.68 18.48 -7.81
C PRO A 32 10.59 17.49 -8.57
N GLU A 33 10.64 16.23 -8.14
CA GLU A 33 11.45 15.14 -8.69
C GLU A 33 11.11 14.83 -10.16
N ILE A 34 9.93 15.22 -10.64
CA ILE A 34 9.56 15.15 -12.07
C ILE A 34 10.57 15.90 -12.96
N LYS A 35 11.19 16.97 -12.43
CA LYS A 35 12.20 17.74 -13.17
C LYS A 35 13.63 17.35 -12.81
N THR A 36 13.90 16.98 -11.56
CA THR A 36 15.26 16.75 -11.08
C THR A 36 15.73 15.30 -11.22
N ALA A 37 14.80 14.32 -11.14
CA ALA A 37 15.07 12.89 -11.22
C ALA A 37 13.90 12.14 -11.91
N PRO A 38 13.63 12.42 -13.20
CA PRO A 38 12.39 11.99 -13.88
C PRO A 38 12.23 10.48 -13.98
N ILE A 39 13.32 9.72 -14.13
CA ILE A 39 13.26 8.26 -14.24
C ILE A 39 12.91 7.65 -12.88
N ASP A 40 13.64 8.05 -11.84
CA ASP A 40 13.46 7.52 -10.48
C ASP A 40 12.03 7.76 -9.98
N ILE A 41 11.53 8.98 -10.14
CA ILE A 41 10.17 9.31 -9.70
C ILE A 41 9.10 8.59 -10.55
N SER A 42 9.32 8.40 -11.85
CA SER A 42 8.37 7.70 -12.70
C SER A 42 8.26 6.22 -12.31
N LEU A 43 9.38 5.57 -12.00
CA LEU A 43 9.38 4.19 -11.52
C LEU A 43 8.78 4.07 -10.12
N HIS A 44 9.07 5.02 -9.22
CA HIS A 44 8.48 5.07 -7.89
C HIS A 44 6.95 5.20 -7.95
N ILE A 45 6.45 6.17 -8.72
CA ILE A 45 5.01 6.36 -8.96
C ILE A 45 4.39 5.11 -9.56
N THR A 46 5.03 4.50 -10.56
CA THR A 46 4.53 3.27 -11.20
C THR A 46 4.41 2.13 -10.19
N ALA A 47 5.43 1.94 -9.34
CA ALA A 47 5.40 0.92 -8.29
C ALA A 47 4.26 1.17 -7.29
N GLU A 48 4.03 2.41 -6.90
CA GLU A 48 2.95 2.76 -5.96
C GLU A 48 1.55 2.65 -6.58
N TYR A 49 1.38 3.00 -7.85
CA TYR A 49 0.12 2.73 -8.57
C TYR A 49 -0.16 1.25 -8.70
N LEU A 50 0.84 0.44 -9.07
CA LEU A 50 0.68 -1.03 -9.13
C LEU A 50 0.34 -1.60 -7.76
N THR A 51 1.00 -1.13 -6.70
CA THR A 51 0.69 -1.51 -5.31
C THR A 51 -0.77 -1.19 -4.99
N GLY A 52 -1.21 0.04 -5.26
CA GLY A 52 -2.58 0.48 -4.99
C GLY A 52 -3.62 -0.31 -5.77
N LEU A 53 -3.39 -0.55 -7.06
CA LEU A 53 -4.29 -1.32 -7.93
C LEU A 53 -4.41 -2.78 -7.47
N LEU A 54 -3.28 -3.43 -7.16
CA LEU A 54 -3.29 -4.81 -6.67
C LEU A 54 -3.92 -4.92 -5.28
N SER A 55 -3.72 -3.92 -4.42
CA SER A 55 -4.37 -3.85 -3.11
C SER A 55 -5.89 -3.70 -3.24
N ILE A 56 -6.36 -2.81 -4.12
CA ILE A 56 -7.81 -2.67 -4.40
C ILE A 56 -8.37 -3.97 -4.97
N LEU A 57 -7.72 -4.53 -6.00
CA LEU A 57 -8.19 -5.75 -6.66
C LEU A 57 -8.27 -6.92 -5.69
N SER A 58 -7.21 -7.17 -4.92
CA SER A 58 -7.22 -8.22 -3.89
C SER A 58 -8.27 -7.98 -2.82
N GLY A 59 -8.49 -6.72 -2.42
CA GLY A 59 -9.53 -6.35 -1.48
C GLY A 59 -10.94 -6.69 -1.97
N ILE A 60 -11.26 -6.36 -3.23
CA ILE A 60 -12.54 -6.73 -3.86
C ILE A 60 -12.68 -8.25 -3.90
N LEU A 61 -11.65 -8.96 -4.35
CA LEU A 61 -11.70 -10.42 -4.51
C LEU A 61 -11.85 -11.17 -3.18
N LEU A 62 -11.25 -10.67 -2.10
CA LEU A 62 -11.46 -11.19 -0.75
C LEU A 62 -12.92 -11.02 -0.31
N LEU A 63 -13.51 -9.84 -0.55
CA LEU A 63 -14.89 -9.56 -0.16
C LEU A 63 -15.93 -10.36 -0.94
N VAL A 64 -15.62 -10.75 -2.19
CA VAL A 64 -16.46 -11.64 -3.00
C VAL A 64 -16.09 -13.13 -2.87
N ASN A 65 -15.23 -13.49 -1.92
CA ASN A 65 -14.83 -14.87 -1.60
C ASN A 65 -14.24 -15.66 -2.78
N ILE A 66 -13.37 -15.03 -3.58
CA ILE A 66 -12.67 -15.72 -4.67
C ILE A 66 -11.51 -16.55 -4.13
N THR A 67 -11.39 -17.79 -4.59
CA THR A 67 -10.48 -18.81 -4.02
C THR A 67 -8.99 -18.43 -4.04
N TRP A 68 -8.55 -17.67 -5.05
CA TRP A 68 -7.16 -17.22 -5.18
C TRP A 68 -6.90 -15.82 -4.61
N ALA A 69 -7.92 -15.17 -4.01
CA ALA A 69 -7.82 -13.82 -3.48
C ALA A 69 -6.74 -13.67 -2.41
N GLY A 70 -6.58 -14.68 -1.55
CA GLY A 70 -5.57 -14.68 -0.48
C GLY A 70 -4.14 -14.58 -1.01
N ILE A 71 -3.82 -15.28 -2.11
CA ILE A 71 -2.49 -15.22 -2.73
C ILE A 71 -2.24 -13.81 -3.28
N LEU A 72 -3.20 -13.23 -4.00
CA LEU A 72 -3.07 -11.87 -4.53
C LEU A 72 -2.94 -10.84 -3.40
N PHE A 73 -3.69 -11.01 -2.31
CA PHE A 73 -3.62 -10.14 -1.15
C PHE A 73 -2.24 -10.17 -0.50
N ILE A 74 -1.65 -11.35 -0.29
CA ILE A 74 -0.29 -11.48 0.27
C ILE A 74 0.75 -10.80 -0.63
N VAL A 75 0.66 -10.96 -1.95
CA VAL A 75 1.54 -10.26 -2.90
C VAL A 75 1.38 -8.74 -2.75
N SER A 76 0.14 -8.25 -2.73
CA SER A 76 -0.13 -6.82 -2.56
C SER A 76 0.37 -6.27 -1.22
N LEU A 77 0.24 -7.04 -0.13
CA LEU A 77 0.73 -6.67 1.19
C LEU A 77 2.24 -6.56 1.24
N GLY A 78 2.97 -7.45 0.57
CA GLY A 78 4.42 -7.34 0.45
C GLY A 78 4.84 -6.02 -0.20
N MET A 79 4.13 -5.60 -1.24
CA MET A 79 4.35 -4.31 -1.90
C MET A 79 3.98 -3.12 -0.98
N VAL A 80 2.86 -3.21 -0.25
CA VAL A 80 2.47 -2.20 0.74
C VAL A 80 3.53 -2.06 1.83
N ILE A 81 4.03 -3.17 2.38
CA ILE A 81 5.08 -3.18 3.42
C ILE A 81 6.33 -2.45 2.92
N TYR A 82 6.79 -2.76 1.71
CA TYR A 82 7.92 -2.07 1.11
C TYR A 82 7.65 -0.56 0.97
N ALA A 83 6.48 -0.19 0.43
CA ALA A 83 6.12 1.21 0.20
C ALA A 83 6.08 2.02 1.50
N VAL A 84 5.44 1.50 2.57
CA VAL A 84 5.33 2.24 3.84
C VAL A 84 6.66 2.34 4.59
N ILE A 85 7.57 1.35 4.46
CA ILE A 85 8.94 1.47 4.99
C ILE A 85 9.69 2.59 4.27
N ASN A 86 9.63 2.59 2.94
CA ASN A 86 10.30 3.60 2.12
C ASN A 86 9.76 5.01 2.42
N ALA A 87 8.43 5.17 2.46
CA ALA A 87 7.78 6.43 2.80
C ALA A 87 8.11 6.88 4.24
N GLY A 88 8.09 5.96 5.21
CA GLY A 88 8.46 6.26 6.60
C GLY A 88 9.88 6.82 6.73
N GLY A 89 10.85 6.25 5.99
CA GLY A 89 12.22 6.76 5.94
C GLY A 89 12.31 8.17 5.33
N TYR A 90 11.61 8.41 4.23
CA TYR A 90 11.56 9.71 3.55
C TYR A 90 11.00 10.82 4.47
N TYR A 91 9.84 10.58 5.10
CA TYR A 91 9.23 11.56 6.00
C TYR A 91 10.01 11.69 7.32
N GLY A 92 10.71 10.64 7.75
CA GLY A 92 11.65 10.70 8.86
C GLY A 92 12.80 11.67 8.61
N GLN A 93 13.38 11.67 7.41
CA GLN A 93 14.42 12.65 7.02
C GLN A 93 13.89 14.09 7.03
N LYS A 94 12.62 14.28 6.65
CA LYS A 94 11.94 15.58 6.71
C LYS A 94 11.48 15.99 8.12
N LYS A 95 11.69 15.14 9.13
CA LYS A 95 11.22 15.32 10.52
C LYS A 95 9.70 15.43 10.64
N GLU A 96 8.95 14.91 9.67
CA GLU A 96 7.49 14.91 9.67
C GLU A 96 6.96 13.66 10.40
N TRP A 97 7.13 13.64 11.72
CA TRP A 97 6.86 12.46 12.56
C TRP A 97 5.43 11.94 12.52
N SER A 98 4.44 12.80 12.23
CA SER A 98 3.05 12.37 12.07
C SER A 98 2.89 11.34 10.96
N PHE A 99 3.57 11.54 9.82
CA PHE A 99 3.55 10.57 8.71
C PHE A 99 4.35 9.31 9.06
N VAL A 100 5.46 9.43 9.78
CA VAL A 100 6.24 8.28 10.25
C VAL A 100 5.39 7.36 11.13
N ILE A 101 4.61 7.93 12.06
CA ILE A 101 3.70 7.16 12.93
C ILE A 101 2.61 6.51 12.09
N LEU A 102 1.98 7.24 11.16
CA LEU A 102 0.96 6.68 10.26
C LEU A 102 1.49 5.48 9.47
N PHE A 103 2.66 5.61 8.84
CA PHE A 103 3.28 4.50 8.10
C PHE A 103 3.71 3.36 9.01
N GLY A 104 4.12 3.64 10.25
CA GLY A 104 4.39 2.62 11.26
C GLY A 104 3.14 1.81 11.64
N VAL A 105 1.99 2.46 11.80
CA VAL A 105 0.71 1.78 12.04
C VAL A 105 0.33 0.90 10.85
N LEU A 106 0.40 1.46 9.63
CA LEU A 106 0.13 0.70 8.40
C LEU A 106 1.06 -0.50 8.23
N PHE A 107 2.35 -0.33 8.54
CA PHE A 107 3.33 -1.41 8.53
C PHE A 107 2.96 -2.54 9.49
N ILE A 108 2.68 -2.21 10.76
CA ILE A 108 2.33 -3.22 11.77
C ILE A 108 1.05 -3.96 11.37
N SER A 109 0.01 -3.23 10.94
CA SER A 109 -1.23 -3.87 10.47
C SER A 109 -0.99 -4.75 9.24
N ALA A 110 -0.16 -4.31 8.29
CA ALA A 110 0.16 -5.08 7.11
C ALA A 110 0.88 -6.39 7.45
N VAL A 111 1.86 -6.37 8.35
CA VAL A 111 2.59 -7.56 8.80
C VAL A 111 1.67 -8.52 9.53
N ILE A 112 0.81 -8.03 10.43
CA ILE A 112 -0.16 -8.85 11.15
C ILE A 112 -1.10 -9.55 10.16
N LEU A 113 -1.70 -8.80 9.22
CA LEU A 113 -2.62 -9.37 8.24
C LEU A 113 -1.93 -10.34 7.29
N LEU A 114 -0.67 -10.08 6.92
CA LEU A 114 0.13 -10.98 6.11
C LEU A 114 0.33 -12.33 6.80
N ILE A 115 0.76 -12.32 8.07
CA ILE A 115 0.98 -13.55 8.84
C ILE A 115 -0.30 -14.36 8.97
N PHE A 116 -1.41 -13.72 9.36
CA PHE A 116 -2.69 -14.44 9.51
C PHE A 116 -3.22 -15.02 8.20
N ASN A 117 -3.04 -14.31 7.07
CA ASN A 117 -3.47 -14.83 5.77
C ASN A 117 -2.57 -15.97 5.27
N ILE A 118 -1.25 -15.93 5.54
CA ILE A 118 -0.36 -17.05 5.23
C ILE A 118 -0.79 -18.31 6.01
N LEU A 119 -1.05 -18.16 7.31
CA LEU A 119 -1.49 -19.28 8.16
C LEU A 119 -2.85 -19.85 7.78
N GLN A 120 -3.69 -19.12 7.03
CA GLN A 120 -4.97 -19.63 6.52
C GLN A 120 -4.79 -20.45 5.23
N ILE A 121 -3.73 -20.19 4.46
CA ILE A 121 -3.47 -20.88 3.18
C ILE A 121 -2.69 -22.19 3.37
N VAL A 122 -1.83 -22.25 4.39
CA VAL A 122 -1.04 -23.44 4.77
C VAL A 122 -1.89 -24.39 5.61
#